data_AF-A0A0S4TW71-F1
#
_entry.id   AF-A0A0S4TW71-F1
#
_cell.length_a   1.000
_cell.length_b   1.000
_cell.length_c   1.000
_cell.angle_alpha   90.00
_cell.angle_beta   90.00
_cell.angle_gamma   90.00
#
_symmetry.space_group_name_H-M   'P 1'
#
loop_
_entity.id
_entity.type
_entity.pdbx_description
1 polymer ?
#
loop_
_entity_poly.entity_id
_entity_poly.type
_entity_poly.pdbx_seq_one_letter_code
_entity_poly.pdbx_strand_id
1 'polypeptide(L)' 'MKAKNAPPCARFAVVSNPGTLFQRIEDYAMTLQGAQECATCYDIPVDVMRITPSGELTTEF' A
#
# COMPACT_ATOMS: atom_id res chain seq x y z
N MET A 1 7.89 2.77 -6.67
CA MET A 1 8.26 2.50 -5.25
C MET A 1 8.28 1.00 -5.04
N LYS A 2 9.08 0.46 -4.11
CA LYS A 2 9.07 -0.97 -3.77
C LYS A 2 8.48 -1.21 -2.38
N ALA A 3 7.77 -2.31 -2.22
CA ALA A 3 7.19 -2.80 -0.97
C ALA A 3 8.30 -3.32 -0.04
N LYS A 4 9.01 -2.40 0.64
CA LYS A 4 10.11 -2.74 1.54
C LYS A 4 9.58 -3.42 2.81
N ASN A 5 10.17 -4.56 3.19
CA ASN A 5 9.80 -5.33 4.38
C ASN A 5 8.33 -5.80 4.37
N ALA A 6 7.75 -5.99 3.19
CA ALA A 6 6.41 -6.54 3.07
C ALA A 6 6.36 -7.98 3.63
N PRO A 7 5.35 -8.33 4.44
CA PRO A 7 5.08 -9.71 4.80
C PRO A 7 4.95 -10.60 3.56
N PRO A 8 5.35 -11.88 3.59
CA PRO A 8 5.26 -12.77 2.42
C PRO A 8 3.85 -12.93 1.84
N CYS A 9 2.82 -12.73 2.67
CA CYS A 9 1.42 -12.81 2.29
C CYS A 9 0.82 -11.47 1.81
N ALA A 10 1.55 -10.36 1.93
CA ALA A 10 1.04 -9.04 1.55
C ALA A 10 0.83 -8.96 0.04
N ARG A 11 -0.36 -8.49 -0.35
CA ARG A 11 -0.75 -8.26 -1.75
C ARG A 11 -1.06 -6.80 -2.04
N PHE A 12 -1.28 -6.00 -0.99
CA PHE A 12 -1.61 -4.59 -1.05
C PHE A 12 -0.79 -3.83 -0.01
N ALA A 13 -0.53 -2.56 -0.29
CA ALA A 13 0.10 -1.61 0.61
C ALA A 13 -0.76 -0.35 0.70
N VAL A 14 -0.87 0.20 1.91
CA VAL A 14 -1.46 1.53 2.15
C VAL A 14 -0.32 2.54 2.10
N VAL A 15 -0.41 3.50 1.19
CA VAL A 15 0.65 4.46 0.88
C VAL A 15 0.17 5.87 1.15
N SER A 16 0.85 6.58 2.06
CA SER A 16 0.62 8.00 2.30
C SER A 16 1.39 8.87 1.32
N ASN A 17 0.85 10.06 1.03
CA ASN A 17 1.41 11.03 0.09
C ASN A 17 1.80 10.41 -1.29
N PRO A 18 0.94 9.58 -1.90
CA PRO A 18 1.26 8.89 -3.15
C PRO A 18 1.61 9.90 -4.25
N GLY A 19 2.64 9.60 -5.04
CA GLY A 19 3.10 10.48 -6.13
C GLY A 19 3.98 11.65 -5.69
N THR A 20 4.29 11.77 -4.40
CA THR A 20 5.24 12.78 -3.88
C THR A 20 6.62 12.19 -3.59
N LEU A 21 7.61 13.06 -3.38
CA LEU A 21 8.94 12.67 -2.89
C LEU A 21 8.91 12.05 -1.49
N PHE A 22 7.86 12.31 -0.70
CA PHE A 22 7.70 11.87 0.68
C PHE A 22 6.71 10.70 0.82
N GLN A 23 6.43 9.99 -0.27
CA GLN A 23 5.55 8.82 -0.21
C GLN A 23 6.08 7.77 0.78
N ARG A 24 5.19 7.19 1.58
CA ARG A 24 5.56 6.21 2.61
C ARG A 24 4.54 5.08 2.65
N ILE A 25 5.03 3.86 2.89
CA ILE A 25 4.15 2.72 3.16
C ILE A 25 3.80 2.78 4.64
N GLU A 26 2.51 2.91 4.93
CA GLU A 26 1.98 2.97 6.27
C GLU A 26 1.57 1.58 6.77
N ASP A 27 1.02 0.73 5.89
CA ASP A 27 0.60 -0.62 6.24
C ASP A 27 0.59 -1.59 5.04
N TYR A 28 0.47 -2.88 5.33
CA TYR A 28 0.35 -3.97 4.36
C TYR A 28 -0.91 -4.81 4.62
N ALA A 29 -1.55 -5.24 3.55
CA ALA A 29 -2.74 -6.08 3.63
C ALA A 29 -2.69 -7.25 2.64
N MET A 30 -3.36 -8.35 2.99
CA MET A 30 -3.50 -9.53 2.16
C MET A 30 -4.62 -9.39 1.12
N THR A 31 -5.67 -8.62 1.42
CA THR A 31 -6.85 -8.42 0.56
C THR A 31 -7.08 -6.94 0.28
N LEU A 32 -7.72 -6.64 -0.85
CA LEU A 32 -8.07 -5.26 -1.22
C LEU A 32 -8.99 -4.62 -0.18
N GLN A 33 -10.00 -5.38 0.27
CA GLN A 33 -10.93 -4.93 1.30
C GLN A 33 -10.21 -4.58 2.60
N GLY A 34 -9.30 -5.44 3.09
CA GLY A 34 -8.54 -5.16 4.31
C GLY A 34 -7.65 -3.92 4.16
N ALA A 35 -7.06 -3.70 2.98
CA ALA A 35 -6.30 -2.50 2.70
C ALA A 35 -7.16 -1.23 2.73
N GLN A 36 -8.37 -1.30 2.18
CA GLN A 36 -9.34 -0.21 2.18
C GLN A 36 -9.83 0.10 3.60
N GLU A 37 -10.10 -0.94 4.40
CA GLU A 37 -10.45 -0.79 5.82
C GLU A 37 -9.31 -0.10 6.58
N CYS A 38 -8.07 -0.57 6.44
CA CYS A 38 -6.89 0.10 7.03
C CYS A 38 -6.76 1.55 6.57
N ALA A 39 -7.00 1.84 5.29
CA ALA A 39 -6.90 3.19 4.74
C ALA A 39 -7.86 4.18 5.43
N THR A 40 -9.03 3.72 5.88
CA THR A 40 -9.98 4.57 6.63
C THR A 40 -9.52 4.95 8.04
N CYS A 41 -8.51 4.27 8.58
CA CYS A 41 -7.96 4.55 9.91
C CYS A 41 -6.91 5.68 9.91
N TYR A 42 -6.55 6.22 8.74
CA TYR A 42 -5.55 7.29 8.63
C TYR A 42 -6.21 8.66 8.47
N ASP A 43 -5.75 9.63 9.26
CA ASP A 43 -6.18 11.04 9.18
C ASP A 43 -5.52 11.81 8.02
N ILE A 44 -4.60 11.17 7.30
CA ILE A 44 -3.86 11.75 6.17
C ILE A 44 -4.31 11.11 4.85
N PRO A 45 -4.15 11.80 3.71
CA PRO A 45 -4.41 11.21 2.41
C PRO A 45 -3.52 9.98 2.19
N VAL A 46 -4.17 8.82 2.09
CA VAL A 46 -3.56 7.54 1.75
C VAL A 46 -4.24 6.95 0.52
N ASP A 47 -3.51 6.11 -0.20
CA ASP A 47 -4.02 5.35 -1.33
C ASP A 47 -3.63 3.87 -1.19
N VAL A 48 -4.43 3.00 -1.78
CA VAL A 48 -4.17 1.56 -1.78
C VAL A 48 -3.45 1.20 -3.07
N MET A 49 -2.29 0.57 -2.95
CA MET A 49 -1.51 0.08 -4.08
C MET A 49 -1.38 -1.44 -4.03
N ARG A 50 -1.49 -2.10 -5.18
CA ARG A 50 -1.21 -3.52 -5.33
C ARG A 50 0.30 -3.77 -5.37
N ILE A 51 0.73 -4.83 -4.70
CA ILE A 51 2.10 -5.33 -4.73
C ILE A 51 2.20 -6.35 -5.87
N THR A 52 2.99 -6.02 -6.88
CA THR A 52 3.31 -6.93 -7.98
C THR A 52 4.22 -8.08 -7.50
N PRO A 53 4.32 -9.19 -8.25
CA PRO A 53 5.25 -10.28 -7.91
C PRO A 53 6.73 -9.87 -7.81
N SER A 54 7.12 -8.77 -8.47
CA SER A 54 8.48 -8.20 -8.42
C SER A 54 8.70 -7.29 -7.19
N GLY A 55 7.66 -7.09 -6.36
CA GLY A 55 7.68 -6.23 -5.18
C GLY A 55 7.46 -4.74 -5.50
N GLU A 56 7.08 -4.41 -6.73
CA GLU A 56 6.73 -3.03 -7.12
C GLU A 56 5.28 -2.71 -6.77
N LEU A 57 5.05 -1.44 -6.42
CA LEU A 57 3.71 -0.91 -6.12
C LEU A 57 3.05 -0.35 -7.38
N THR A 58 1.81 -0.74 -7.63
CA THR A 58 0.97 -0.27 -8.74
C THR A 58 -0.43 0.10 -8.26
N THR A 59 -1.10 1.03 -8.95
CA THR A 59 -2.52 1.37 -8.72
C THR A 59 -3.46 0.54 -9.59
N GLU A 60 -2.93 -0.40 -10.38
CA GLU A 60 -3.71 -1.31 -11.21
C GLU A 60 -4.16 -2.52 -10.37
N PHE A 61 -5.48 -2.79 -10.37
CA PHE A 61 -6.11 -3.86 -9.59
C PHE A 61 -6.45 -5.07 -10.44
#